data_AF-A0A7S1CIX1-F1
#
_entry.id   AF-A0A7S1CIX1-F1
#
_cell.length_a   1.000
_cell.length_b   1.000
_cell.length_c   1.000
_cell.angle_alpha   90.00
_cell.angle_beta   90.00
_cell.angle_gamma   90.00
#
_symmetry.space_group_name_H-M   'P 1'
#
loop_
_entity.id
_entity.type
_entity.pdbx_description
1 polymer ?
#
loop_
_entity_poly.entity_id
_entity_poly.type
_entity_poly.pdbx_seq_one_letter_code
_entity_poly.pdbx_strand_id
1 'polypeptide(L)'
;RSAGVDTVTPAGLAAAAAPESVPAEVPVVVVSPQFRSRRHYTLRRSSAASTRYSLLPADDATAAARNAYVERTVEVVAMTAAALLPAATAVDAQLRGAAARGLALCITLRADNDFYSQVDHLRARGLPVSTASLAALPAFLPCPLDDATGELVVSKTGMGSSA
;
A
#
# COMPACT_ATOMS: atom_id res chain seq x y z
N ARG A 1 37.22 20.42 65.88
CA ARG A 1 37.80 19.67 64.74
C ARG A 1 36.75 18.68 64.30
N SER A 2 35.94 19.06 63.31
CA SER A 2 34.76 18.33 62.85
C SER A 2 35.16 17.45 61.67
N ALA A 3 34.86 16.16 61.72
CA ALA A 3 35.08 15.23 60.63
C ALA A 3 33.87 15.29 59.68
N GLY A 4 34.12 15.68 58.43
CA GLY A 4 33.14 15.61 57.33
C GLY A 4 33.03 14.17 56.83
N VAL A 5 31.79 13.70 56.67
CA VAL A 5 31.47 12.42 56.03
C VAL A 5 31.09 12.75 54.58
N ASP A 6 31.97 12.42 53.65
CA ASP A 6 31.70 12.51 52.22
C ASP A 6 30.79 11.35 51.81
N THR A 7 29.52 11.65 51.55
CA THR A 7 28.60 10.73 50.90
C THR A 7 28.88 10.70 49.41
N VAL A 8 29.50 9.61 48.95
CA VAL A 8 29.66 9.31 47.53
C VAL A 8 28.30 8.85 46.97
N THR A 9 27.66 9.69 46.17
CA THR A 9 26.49 9.32 45.36
C THR A 9 26.93 8.38 44.24
N PRO A 10 26.36 7.16 44.10
CA PRO A 10 26.70 6.32 42.97
C PRO A 10 26.14 6.94 41.69
N ALA A 11 27.04 7.18 40.73
CA ALA A 11 26.70 7.59 39.38
C ALA A 11 25.69 6.62 38.78
N GLY A 12 24.62 7.17 38.21
CA GLY A 12 23.45 6.44 37.74
C GLY A 12 23.79 5.29 36.82
N LEU A 13 23.26 4.11 37.14
CA LEU A 13 22.97 3.10 36.15
C LEU A 13 22.00 3.73 35.15
N ALA A 14 22.49 4.06 33.95
CA ALA A 14 21.65 4.35 32.81
C ALA A 14 20.64 3.21 32.68
N ALA A 15 19.35 3.52 32.81
CA ALA A 15 18.28 2.58 32.55
C ALA A 15 18.53 1.98 31.17
N ALA A 16 18.74 0.66 31.12
CA ALA A 16 18.84 -0.07 29.87
C ALA A 16 17.61 0.30 29.02
N ALA A 17 17.86 0.83 27.82
CA ALA A 17 16.81 1.13 26.87
C ALA A 17 15.95 -0.13 26.71
N ALA A 18 14.64 0.00 26.93
CA ALA A 18 13.70 -1.09 26.74
C ALA A 18 13.95 -1.72 25.36
N PRO A 19 13.90 -3.06 25.23
CA PRO A 19 14.13 -3.71 23.95
C PRO A 19 13.21 -3.08 22.92
N GLU A 20 13.79 -2.59 21.83
CA GLU A 20 13.06 -1.93 20.76
C GLU A 20 11.97 -2.89 20.28
N SER A 21 10.71 -2.58 20.59
CA SER A 21 9.59 -3.46 20.29
C SER A 21 9.57 -3.72 18.79
N VAL A 22 9.50 -4.98 18.37
CA VAL A 22 9.45 -5.39 16.96
C VAL A 22 8.46 -4.48 16.22
N PRO A 23 8.89 -3.81 15.13
CA PRO A 23 8.03 -2.90 14.41
C PRO A 23 6.80 -3.65 13.91
N ALA A 24 5.63 -3.01 14.02
CA ALA A 24 4.38 -3.60 13.57
C ALA A 24 4.48 -3.88 12.07
N GLU A 25 4.30 -5.14 11.70
CA GLU A 25 4.16 -5.57 10.31
C GLU A 25 2.69 -5.84 10.03
N VAL A 26 2.18 -5.27 8.94
CA VAL A 26 0.80 -5.48 8.51
C VAL A 26 0.79 -6.04 7.10
N PRO A 27 0.17 -7.21 6.88
CA PRO A 27 -0.03 -7.73 5.54
C PRO A 27 -0.90 -6.77 4.73
N VAL A 28 -0.48 -6.47 3.51
CA VAL A 28 -1.22 -5.66 2.55
C VAL A 28 -1.45 -6.48 1.30
N VAL A 29 -2.71 -6.57 0.87
CA VAL A 29 -3.09 -7.24 -0.37
C VAL A 29 -3.60 -6.18 -1.33
N VAL A 30 -2.99 -6.10 -2.51
CA VAL A 30 -3.40 -5.18 -3.55
C VAL A 30 -4.00 -5.98 -4.71
N VAL A 31 -5.28 -5.76 -4.98
CA VAL A 31 -6.01 -6.43 -6.05
C VAL A 31 -6.36 -5.41 -7.13
N SER A 32 -6.07 -5.73 -8.39
CA SER A 32 -6.61 -4.99 -9.53
C SER A 32 -7.45 -5.93 -10.37
N PRO A 33 -8.79 -5.90 -10.24
CA PRO A 33 -9.69 -6.74 -11.03
C PRO A 33 -9.50 -6.51 -12.53
N GLN A 34 -9.26 -5.26 -12.94
CA GLN A 34 -9.13 -4.91 -14.35
C GLN A 34 -7.89 -5.50 -15.00
N PHE A 35 -6.80 -5.59 -14.24
CA PHE A 35 -5.56 -6.23 -14.65
C PHE A 35 -5.45 -7.69 -14.19
N ARG A 36 -6.53 -8.26 -13.63
CA ARG A 36 -6.56 -9.63 -13.10
C ARG A 36 -5.36 -9.94 -12.18
N SER A 37 -4.88 -8.93 -11.46
CA SER A 37 -3.65 -9.03 -10.67
C SER A 37 -3.95 -8.98 -9.19
N ARG A 38 -3.15 -9.74 -8.43
CA ARG A 38 -3.14 -9.76 -6.98
C ARG A 38 -1.69 -9.75 -6.52
N ARG A 39 -1.33 -8.79 -5.69
CA ARG A 39 0.02 -8.62 -5.14
C ARG A 39 -0.05 -8.62 -3.63
N HIS A 40 0.95 -9.20 -3.00
CA HIS A 40 1.03 -9.36 -1.55
C HIS A 40 2.26 -8.62 -1.07
N TYR A 41 2.06 -7.79 -0.05
CA TYR A 41 3.09 -6.95 0.52
C TYR A 41 3.04 -7.01 2.05
N THR A 42 4.11 -6.56 2.67
CA THR A 42 4.20 -6.27 4.09
C THR A 42 4.48 -4.79 4.27
N LEU A 43 3.58 -4.06 4.94
CA LEU A 43 3.83 -2.70 5.37
C LEU A 43 4.56 -2.74 6.71
N ARG A 44 5.74 -2.12 6.74
CA ARG A 44 6.59 -2.09 7.93
C ARG A 44 7.04 -0.67 8.25
N ARG A 45 7.02 -0.32 9.53
CA ARG A 45 7.66 0.89 10.05
C ARG A 45 9.17 0.67 10.21
N SER A 46 10.01 1.60 9.76
CA SER A 46 11.47 1.40 9.78
C SER A 46 12.04 1.26 11.20
N SER A 47 11.46 1.94 12.18
CA SER A 47 11.76 1.77 13.62
C SER A 47 10.65 2.39 14.47
N ALA A 48 10.61 2.11 15.77
CA ALA A 48 9.63 2.70 16.70
C ALA A 48 9.76 4.23 16.83
N ALA A 49 10.94 4.78 16.54
CA ALA A 49 11.21 6.21 16.54
C ALA A 49 11.06 6.88 15.16
N SER A 50 11.05 6.11 14.06
CA SER A 50 11.02 6.65 12.70
C SER A 50 9.60 6.90 12.22
N THR A 51 9.29 8.00 11.56
CA THR A 51 7.99 8.18 10.87
C THR A 51 7.95 7.47 9.52
N ARG A 52 9.03 6.80 9.11
CA ARG A 52 9.16 6.17 7.80
C ARG A 52 8.49 4.80 7.76
N TYR A 53 7.75 4.58 6.69
CA TYR A 53 7.16 3.28 6.34
C TYR A 53 7.74 2.79 5.02
N SER A 54 7.78 1.46 4.87
CA SER A 54 8.18 0.78 3.65
C SER A 54 7.18 -0.31 3.31
N LEU A 55 6.81 -0.41 2.04
CA LEU A 55 5.98 -1.50 1.52
C LEU A 55 6.89 -2.50 0.80
N LEU A 56 7.03 -3.69 1.37
CA LEU A 56 7.93 -4.73 0.86
C LEU A 56 7.13 -5.86 0.20
N PRO A 57 7.54 -6.40 -0.96
CA PRO A 57 6.93 -7.60 -1.51
C PRO A 57 6.95 -8.76 -0.51
N ALA A 58 5.84 -9.48 -0.39
CA ALA A 58 5.71 -10.64 0.50
C ALA A 58 6.02 -11.97 -0.21
N ASP A 59 6.13 -11.98 -1.54
CA ASP A 59 6.44 -13.15 -2.36
C ASP A 59 7.27 -12.77 -3.61
N ASP A 60 7.90 -13.78 -4.23
CA ASP A 60 8.76 -13.62 -5.41
C ASP A 60 8.00 -13.08 -6.62
N ALA A 61 6.72 -13.46 -6.77
CA ALA A 61 5.89 -12.98 -7.87
C ALA A 61 5.65 -11.47 -7.79
N THR A 62 5.37 -10.96 -6.60
CA THR A 62 5.23 -9.53 -6.32
C THR A 62 6.57 -8.81 -6.44
N ALA A 63 7.66 -9.46 -6.02
CA ALA A 63 9.01 -8.91 -6.15
C ALA A 63 9.48 -8.81 -7.62
N ALA A 64 9.08 -9.75 -8.47
CA ALA A 64 9.39 -9.72 -9.89
C ALA A 64 8.56 -8.67 -10.65
N ALA A 65 7.35 -8.37 -10.19
CA ALA A 65 6.40 -7.45 -10.82
C ALA A 65 6.09 -6.22 -9.94
N ARG A 66 7.16 -5.56 -9.46
CA ARG A 66 7.07 -4.37 -8.60
C ARG A 66 6.25 -3.26 -9.24
N ASN A 67 5.58 -2.50 -8.38
CA ASN A 67 4.77 -1.38 -8.80
C ASN A 67 5.10 -0.17 -7.92
N ALA A 68 6.01 0.67 -8.41
CA ALA A 68 6.50 1.83 -7.68
C ALA A 68 5.38 2.82 -7.32
N TYR A 69 4.34 2.93 -8.16
CA TYR A 69 3.18 3.78 -7.85
C TYR A 69 2.43 3.24 -6.63
N VAL A 70 2.11 1.95 -6.60
CA VAL A 70 1.46 1.32 -5.43
C VAL A 70 2.32 1.43 -4.19
N GLU A 71 3.58 1.02 -4.29
CA GLU A 71 4.52 0.99 -3.18
C GLU A 71 4.69 2.39 -2.59
N ARG A 72 4.99 3.39 -3.42
CA ARG A 72 5.23 4.75 -2.96
C ARG A 72 3.96 5.42 -2.42
N THR A 73 2.81 5.21 -3.06
CA THR A 73 1.55 5.79 -2.60
C THR A 73 1.18 5.25 -1.22
N VAL A 74 1.26 3.94 -1.00
CA VAL A 74 0.94 3.34 0.31
C VAL A 74 1.92 3.82 1.39
N GLU A 75 3.22 3.89 1.09
CA GLU A 75 4.21 4.44 2.00
C GLU A 75 3.91 5.88 2.40
N VAL A 76 3.63 6.75 1.43
CA VAL A 76 3.33 8.16 1.68
C VAL A 76 2.06 8.30 2.50
N VAL A 77 1.00 7.56 2.17
CA VAL A 77 -0.25 7.56 2.95
C VAL A 77 0.00 7.13 4.39
N ALA A 78 0.79 6.06 4.62
CA ALA A 78 1.13 5.61 5.96
C ALA A 78 1.92 6.66 6.74
N MET A 79 2.91 7.30 6.11
CA MET A 79 3.68 8.39 6.73
C MET A 79 2.80 9.60 7.06
N THR A 80 1.93 10.02 6.14
CA THR A 80 1.01 11.14 6.35
C THR A 80 -0.01 10.84 7.44
N ALA A 81 -0.59 9.63 7.47
CA ALA A 81 -1.50 9.22 8.53
C ALA A 81 -0.81 9.24 9.90
N ALA A 82 0.43 8.74 9.99
CA ALA A 82 1.21 8.77 11.22
C ALA A 82 1.56 10.19 11.68
N ALA A 83 1.71 11.15 10.76
CA ALA A 83 1.99 12.54 11.07
C ALA A 83 0.76 13.36 11.47
N LEU A 84 -0.41 13.08 10.88
CA LEU A 84 -1.63 13.85 11.08
C LEU A 84 -2.54 13.33 12.19
N LEU A 85 -2.46 12.04 12.53
CA LEU A 85 -3.30 11.45 13.56
C LEU A 85 -2.72 11.70 14.98
N PRO A 86 -3.54 12.11 15.96
CA PRO A 86 -3.07 12.39 17.32
C PRO A 86 -2.33 11.21 17.97
N ALA A 87 -1.40 11.48 18.89
CA ALA A 87 -0.58 10.48 19.58
C ALA A 87 -1.40 9.41 20.35
N ALA A 88 -2.63 9.72 20.77
CA ALA A 88 -3.55 8.76 21.41
C ALA A 88 -4.12 7.71 20.44
N THR A 89 -3.99 7.93 19.13
CA THR A 89 -4.34 7.02 18.03
C THR A 89 -3.09 6.57 17.29
N ALA A 90 -1.99 6.32 18.01
CA ALA A 90 -0.71 5.90 17.42
C ALA A 90 -0.99 4.82 16.36
N VAL A 91 -0.77 5.17 15.09
CA VAL A 91 -1.03 4.29 13.94
C VAL A 91 -0.42 2.91 14.19
N ASP A 92 0.76 2.88 14.78
CA ASP A 92 1.42 1.70 15.34
C ASP A 92 0.55 0.81 16.24
N ALA A 93 -0.16 1.36 17.22
CA ALA A 93 -1.02 0.58 18.11
C ALA A 93 -2.19 -0.03 17.34
N GLN A 94 -2.74 0.71 16.35
CA GLN A 94 -3.78 0.18 15.46
C GLN A 94 -3.23 -0.90 14.53
N LEU A 95 -2.04 -0.70 13.96
CA LEU A 95 -1.35 -1.69 13.12
C LEU A 95 -0.99 -2.96 13.92
N ARG A 96 -0.47 -2.82 15.14
CA ARG A 96 -0.22 -3.95 16.06
C ARG A 96 -1.51 -4.67 16.43
N GLY A 97 -2.57 -3.92 16.75
CA GLY A 97 -3.88 -4.50 17.06
C GLY A 97 -4.49 -5.24 15.87
N ALA A 98 -4.34 -4.70 14.66
CA ALA A 98 -4.75 -5.36 13.42
C ALA A 98 -3.95 -6.64 13.17
N ALA A 99 -2.62 -6.58 13.31
CA ALA A 99 -1.75 -7.73 13.17
C ALA A 99 -2.06 -8.84 14.20
N ALA A 100 -2.26 -8.48 15.48
CA ALA A 100 -2.63 -9.43 16.54
C ALA A 100 -3.98 -10.12 16.29
N ARG A 101 -4.88 -9.47 15.55
CA ARG A 101 -6.17 -10.02 15.11
C ARG A 101 -6.08 -10.78 13.79
N GLY A 102 -4.91 -10.91 13.18
CA GLY A 102 -4.72 -11.53 11.87
C GLY A 102 -5.38 -10.74 10.73
N LEU A 103 -5.55 -9.43 10.87
CA LEU A 103 -6.14 -8.59 9.83
C LEU A 103 -5.11 -8.18 8.79
N ALA A 104 -5.56 -8.11 7.54
CA ALA A 104 -4.79 -7.58 6.41
C ALA A 104 -5.47 -6.33 5.85
N LEU A 105 -4.66 -5.38 5.36
CA LEU A 105 -5.16 -4.24 4.59
C LEU A 105 -5.39 -4.68 3.14
N CYS A 106 -6.65 -4.75 2.71
CA CYS A 106 -7.00 -5.05 1.32
C CYS A 106 -7.27 -3.77 0.54
N ILE A 107 -6.48 -3.52 -0.51
CA ILE A 107 -6.61 -2.37 -1.40
C ILE A 107 -7.10 -2.89 -2.76
N THR A 108 -8.25 -2.37 -3.22
CA THR A 108 -8.75 -2.66 -4.58
C THR A 108 -8.45 -1.48 -5.49
N LEU A 109 -7.53 -1.68 -6.44
CA LEU A 109 -7.18 -0.70 -7.47
C LEU A 109 -8.13 -0.81 -8.65
N ARG A 110 -8.83 0.29 -8.94
CA ARG A 110 -9.70 0.43 -10.10
C ARG A 110 -9.44 1.78 -10.77
N ALA A 111 -9.22 1.75 -12.07
CA ALA A 111 -9.17 2.91 -12.92
C ALA A 111 -10.51 3.04 -13.65
N ASP A 112 -11.02 4.26 -13.76
CA ASP A 112 -12.25 4.51 -14.51
C ASP A 112 -12.07 4.15 -16.00
N ASN A 113 -13.18 3.96 -16.70
CA ASN A 113 -13.22 3.52 -18.08
C ASN A 113 -12.64 4.55 -19.06
N ASP A 114 -12.36 5.78 -18.64
CA ASP A 114 -11.69 6.81 -19.43
C ASP A 114 -10.16 6.61 -19.50
N PHE A 115 -9.60 5.81 -18.59
CA PHE A 115 -8.16 5.55 -18.50
C PHE A 115 -7.67 4.59 -19.60
N TYR A 116 -8.51 3.63 -20.00
CA TYR A 116 -8.21 2.65 -21.06
C TYR A 116 -9.27 2.70 -22.16
N SER A 117 -8.88 2.33 -23.37
CA SER A 117 -9.79 2.26 -24.51
C SER A 117 -10.85 1.20 -24.25
N GLN A 118 -12.11 1.58 -24.41
CA GLN A 118 -13.26 0.69 -24.25
C GLN A 118 -13.82 0.19 -25.58
N VAL A 119 -13.10 0.41 -26.68
CA VAL A 119 -13.58 0.07 -28.04
C VAL A 119 -13.95 -1.41 -28.16
N ASP A 120 -13.15 -2.30 -27.60
CA ASP A 120 -13.43 -3.75 -27.67
C ASP A 120 -14.65 -4.12 -26.83
N HIS A 121 -14.86 -3.44 -25.70
CA HIS A 121 -16.08 -3.59 -24.91
C HIS A 121 -17.33 -3.09 -25.62
N LEU A 122 -17.22 -2.02 -26.43
CA LEU A 122 -18.32 -1.54 -27.26
C LEU A 122 -18.62 -2.51 -28.40
N ARG A 123 -17.57 -2.93 -29.14
CA ARG A 123 -17.68 -3.89 -30.25
C ARG A 123 -18.30 -5.22 -29.80
N ALA A 124 -17.80 -5.79 -28.70
CA ALA A 124 -18.32 -7.04 -28.14
C ALA A 124 -19.79 -6.95 -27.72
N ARG A 125 -20.29 -5.73 -27.45
CA ARG A 125 -21.69 -5.46 -27.10
C ARG A 125 -22.54 -5.00 -28.28
N GLY A 126 -21.98 -4.95 -29.49
CA GLY A 126 -22.66 -4.42 -30.68
C GLY A 126 -23.00 -2.93 -30.57
N LEU A 127 -22.29 -2.17 -29.73
CA LEU A 127 -22.51 -0.75 -29.52
C LEU A 127 -21.64 0.09 -30.46
N PRO A 128 -22.16 1.23 -30.97
CA PRO A 128 -21.36 2.14 -31.78
C PRO A 128 -20.28 2.83 -30.93
N VAL A 129 -19.14 3.17 -31.54
CA VAL A 129 -18.08 3.95 -30.88
C VAL A 129 -18.55 5.39 -30.73
N SER A 130 -19.20 5.69 -29.60
CA SER A 130 -19.78 6.99 -29.30
C SER A 130 -19.70 7.29 -27.80
N THR A 131 -19.70 8.58 -27.43
CA THR A 131 -19.70 9.01 -26.03
C THR A 131 -20.93 8.50 -25.26
N ALA A 132 -22.09 8.46 -25.90
CA ALA A 132 -23.32 7.92 -25.32
C ALA A 132 -23.19 6.43 -25.00
N SER A 133 -22.58 5.64 -25.90
CA SER A 133 -22.35 4.21 -25.64
C SER A 133 -21.29 3.98 -24.56
N LEU A 134 -20.24 4.80 -24.52
CA LEU A 134 -19.24 4.78 -23.44
C LEU A 134 -19.85 5.07 -22.08
N ALA A 135 -20.70 6.10 -21.98
CA ALA A 135 -21.40 6.47 -20.75
C ALA A 135 -22.37 5.39 -20.25
N ALA A 136 -22.86 4.52 -21.14
CA ALA A 136 -23.73 3.40 -20.80
C ALA A 136 -22.96 2.14 -20.35
N LEU A 137 -21.64 2.10 -20.49
CA LEU A 137 -20.84 0.96 -20.04
C LEU A 137 -20.81 0.90 -18.50
N PRO A 138 -20.83 -0.31 -17.90
CA PRO A 138 -20.57 -0.46 -16.47
C PRO A 138 -19.23 0.15 -16.09
N ALA A 139 -19.13 0.77 -14.92
CA ALA A 139 -17.86 1.32 -14.44
C ALA A 139 -16.83 0.20 -14.18
N PHE A 140 -15.54 0.54 -14.34
CA PHE A 140 -14.38 -0.31 -14.02
C PHE A 140 -14.35 -1.63 -14.79
N LEU A 141 -14.61 -1.59 -16.09
CA LEU A 141 -14.56 -2.79 -16.93
C LEU A 141 -13.15 -3.39 -16.96
N PRO A 142 -13.06 -4.74 -16.96
CA PRO A 142 -11.77 -5.40 -16.96
C PRO A 142 -11.10 -5.30 -18.33
N CYS A 143 -9.77 -5.19 -18.36
CA CYS A 143 -9.07 -5.17 -19.65
C CYS A 143 -9.37 -6.45 -20.43
N PRO A 144 -9.65 -6.35 -21.75
CA PRO A 144 -9.83 -7.51 -22.60
C PRO A 144 -8.61 -8.42 -22.57
N LEU A 145 -8.83 -9.70 -22.86
CA LEU A 145 -7.75 -10.65 -23.09
C LEU A 145 -7.63 -10.89 -24.59
N ASP A 146 -6.42 -11.13 -25.06
CA ASP A 146 -6.17 -11.64 -26.39
C ASP A 146 -6.62 -13.10 -26.44
N ASP A 147 -7.46 -13.44 -27.41
CA ASP A 147 -8.05 -14.79 -27.50
C ASP A 147 -7.03 -15.88 -27.84
N ALA A 148 -5.89 -15.53 -28.46
CA ALA A 148 -4.87 -16.47 -28.87
C ALA A 148 -3.80 -16.68 -27.80
N THR A 149 -3.37 -15.61 -27.11
CA THR A 149 -2.30 -15.69 -26.10
C THR A 149 -2.81 -15.72 -24.66
N GLY A 150 -4.05 -15.26 -24.43
CA GLY A 150 -4.59 -15.06 -23.09
C GLY A 150 -3.99 -13.87 -22.34
N GLU A 151 -3.18 -13.05 -22.99
CA GLU A 151 -2.55 -11.87 -22.39
C GLU A 151 -3.50 -10.67 -22.33
N LEU A 152 -3.23 -9.72 -21.43
CA LEU A 152 -4.04 -8.51 -21.30
C LEU A 152 -3.82 -7.57 -22.50
N VAL A 153 -4.91 -7.18 -23.16
CA VAL A 153 -4.90 -6.15 -24.19
C VAL A 153 -5.06 -4.78 -23.53
N VAL A 154 -3.94 -4.10 -23.31
CA VAL A 154 -3.91 -2.77 -22.67
C VAL A 154 -3.79 -1.69 -23.73
N SER A 155 -4.92 -1.17 -24.18
CA SER A 155 -4.98 -0.02 -25.09
C SER A 155 -5.17 1.25 -24.28
N LYS A 156 -4.09 1.95 -23.93
CA LYS A 156 -4.19 3.24 -23.24
C LYS A 156 -4.90 4.24 -24.16
N THR A 157 -5.91 4.97 -23.67
CA THR A 157 -6.38 6.17 -24.38
C THR A 157 -5.21 7.16 -24.36
N GLY A 158 -4.96 7.88 -25.45
CA GLY A 158 -3.77 8.74 -25.64
C GLY A 158 -3.58 9.91 -24.66
N MET A 159 -4.11 9.84 -23.45
CA MET A 159 -4.05 10.81 -22.35
C MET A 159 -2.83 10.64 -21.43
N GLY A 160 -1.87 9.76 -21.74
CA GLY A 160 -0.65 9.68 -20.94
C GLY A 160 0.39 8.69 -21.45
N SER A 161 1.43 9.19 -22.11
CA SER A 161 2.65 8.45 -22.43
C SER A 161 3.57 8.22 -21.20
N SER A 162 3.10 8.52 -19.99
CA SER A 162 3.94 8.62 -18.78
C SER A 162 3.43 7.84 -17.55
N ALA A 163 2.36 7.05 -17.69
CA ALA A 163 1.81 6.21 -16.62
C ALA A 163 2.28 4.76 -16.74
#